data_AF-A0A158S6F5-F1
#
_entry.id   AF-A0A158S6F5-F1
#
_cell.length_a   1.000
_cell.length_b   1.000
_cell.length_c   1.000
_cell.angle_alpha   90.00
_cell.angle_beta   90.00
_cell.angle_gamma   90.00
#
_symmetry.space_group_name_H-M   'P 1'
#
loop_
_entity.id
_entity.type
_entity.pdbx_description
1 polymer ?
#
loop_
_entity_poly.entity_id
_entity_poly.type
_entity_poly.pdbx_seq_one_letter_code
_entity_poly.pdbx_strand_id
1 'polypeptide(L)'
;MPQIEQLAATYSSQIFWLLVFFGFTFFVVGRGMVPKVMDTVAQRDKQISDDLIAAERARKQANEEEEAWRVRENTNRAEAQALIAEARTKAAAATEQRLAAAQSVIDTKLAEAEDRIAEARNSAAAEIEDVAADATRDIVSRIAGLSLDDAAVRSTVKENLVHG
;
A
#
# COMPACT_ATOMS: atom_id res chain seq x y z
N MET A 1 -12.46 -95.92 -62.55
CA MET A 1 -11.00 -95.68 -62.70
C MET A 1 -10.44 -95.41 -61.32
N PRO A 2 -9.66 -96.33 -60.74
CA PRO A 2 -9.35 -96.35 -59.31
C PRO A 2 -8.53 -95.14 -58.79
N GLN A 3 -7.95 -94.33 -59.68
CA GLN A 3 -7.15 -93.16 -59.32
C GLN A 3 -7.99 -91.92 -58.93
N ILE A 4 -9.20 -91.73 -59.48
CA ILE A 4 -10.05 -90.57 -59.15
C ILE A 4 -10.70 -90.73 -57.76
N GLU A 5 -11.08 -91.95 -57.39
CA GLU A 5 -11.63 -92.26 -56.07
C GLU A 5 -10.56 -92.13 -54.96
N GLN A 6 -9.30 -92.49 -55.25
CA GLN A 6 -8.18 -92.29 -54.31
C GLN A 6 -7.86 -90.81 -54.06
N LEU A 7 -7.98 -89.95 -55.08
CA LEU A 7 -7.83 -88.50 -54.90
C LEU A 7 -8.95 -87.95 -54.02
N ALA A 8 -10.21 -88.27 -54.32
CA ALA A 8 -11.35 -87.80 -53.54
C ALA A 8 -11.27 -88.21 -52.05
N ALA A 9 -10.86 -89.45 -51.75
CA ALA A 9 -10.69 -89.93 -50.37
C ALA A 9 -9.56 -89.20 -49.62
N THR A 10 -8.43 -88.96 -50.28
CA THR A 10 -7.28 -88.26 -49.68
C THR A 10 -7.58 -86.79 -49.44
N TYR A 11 -8.16 -86.10 -50.42
CA TYR A 11 -8.59 -84.70 -50.27
C TYR A 11 -9.70 -84.55 -49.24
N SER A 12 -10.64 -85.50 -49.15
CA SER A 12 -11.69 -85.47 -48.12
C SER A 12 -11.13 -85.56 -46.70
N SER A 13 -10.14 -86.44 -46.48
CA SER A 13 -9.44 -86.55 -45.18
C SER A 13 -8.65 -85.29 -44.85
N GLN A 14 -7.94 -84.72 -45.83
CA GLN A 14 -7.18 -83.48 -45.62
C GLN A 14 -8.09 -82.28 -45.33
N ILE A 15 -9.21 -82.16 -46.04
CA ILE A 15 -10.22 -81.12 -45.79
C ILE A 15 -10.88 -81.32 -44.42
N PHE A 16 -11.19 -82.56 -44.03
CA PHE A 16 -11.75 -82.87 -42.71
C PHE A 16 -10.81 -82.41 -41.59
N TRP A 17 -9.54 -82.84 -41.61
CA TRP A 17 -8.58 -82.43 -40.59
C TRP A 17 -8.27 -80.94 -40.63
N LEU A 18 -8.23 -80.33 -41.82
CA LEU A 18 -8.10 -78.88 -41.95
C LEU A 18 -9.24 -78.15 -41.23
N LEU A 19 -10.49 -78.55 -41.45
CA LEU A 19 -11.65 -77.94 -40.77
C LEU A 19 -11.63 -78.18 -39.26
N VAL A 20 -11.19 -79.36 -38.81
CA VAL A 20 -11.04 -79.68 -37.39
C VAL A 20 -10.00 -78.77 -36.72
N PHE A 21 -8.78 -78.70 -37.27
CA PHE A 21 -7.72 -77.86 -36.70
C PHE A 21 -8.05 -76.37 -36.85
N PHE A 22 -8.56 -75.94 -38.00
CA PHE A 22 -8.97 -74.56 -38.22
C PHE A 22 -10.07 -74.16 -37.24
N GLY A 23 -11.11 -74.98 -37.08
CA GLY A 23 -12.18 -74.75 -36.11
C GLY A 23 -11.64 -74.67 -34.69
N PHE A 24 -10.81 -75.63 -34.28
CA PHE A 24 -10.19 -75.63 -32.96
C PHE A 24 -9.37 -74.35 -32.70
N THR A 25 -8.46 -73.98 -33.61
CA THR A 25 -7.65 -72.77 -33.49
C THR A 25 -8.51 -71.50 -33.52
N PHE A 26 -9.53 -71.45 -34.38
CA PHE A 26 -10.46 -70.31 -34.45
C PHE A 26 -11.19 -70.09 -33.12
N PHE A 27 -11.69 -71.16 -32.49
CA PHE A 27 -12.33 -71.05 -31.18
C PHE A 27 -11.33 -70.67 -30.07
N VAL A 28 -10.12 -71.23 -30.07
CA VAL A 28 -9.08 -70.87 -29.08
C VAL A 28 -8.69 -69.39 -29.20
N VAL A 29 -8.47 -68.89 -30.41
CA VAL A 29 -8.11 -67.48 -30.63
C VAL A 29 -9.31 -66.58 -30.36
N GLY A 30 -10.47 -66.88 -30.93
CA GLY A 30 -11.68 -66.05 -30.82
C GLY A 30 -12.25 -65.98 -29.41
N ARG A 31 -12.26 -67.10 -28.67
CA ARG A 31 -12.78 -67.15 -27.29
C ARG A 31 -11.71 -66.85 -26.24
N GLY A 32 -10.43 -67.08 -26.54
CA GLY A 32 -9.33 -66.97 -25.58
C GLY A 32 -8.47 -65.72 -25.75
N MET A 33 -7.91 -65.49 -26.94
CA MET A 33 -6.92 -64.42 -27.16
C MET A 33 -7.56 -63.07 -27.47
N VAL A 34 -8.59 -63.04 -28.33
CA VAL A 34 -9.26 -61.80 -28.73
C VAL A 34 -9.84 -61.03 -27.53
N PRO A 35 -10.56 -61.66 -26.57
CA PRO A 35 -11.10 -60.93 -25.42
C PRO A 35 -10.00 -60.28 -24.57
N LYS A 36 -8.89 -60.98 -24.33
CA LYS A 36 -7.76 -60.44 -23.55
C LYS A 36 -7.13 -59.21 -24.19
N VAL A 37 -7.01 -59.19 -25.52
CA VAL A 37 -6.49 -58.02 -26.25
C VAL A 37 -7.47 -56.86 -26.14
N MET A 38 -8.77 -57.12 -26.32
CA MET A 38 -9.81 -56.09 -26.19
C MET A 38 -9.88 -55.51 -24.78
N ASP A 39 -9.77 -56.34 -23.74
CA ASP A 39 -9.73 -55.88 -22.35
C ASP A 39 -8.53 -54.97 -22.08
N THR A 40 -7.36 -55.31 -22.63
CA THR A 40 -6.14 -54.49 -22.50
C THR A 40 -6.29 -53.14 -23.21
N VAL A 41 -6.89 -53.13 -24.40
CA VAL A 41 -7.16 -51.90 -25.15
C VAL A 41 -8.15 -51.02 -24.37
N ALA A 42 -9.26 -51.60 -23.91
CA ALA A 42 -10.26 -50.89 -23.12
C ALA A 42 -9.68 -50.33 -21.81
N GLN A 43 -8.79 -51.06 -21.14
CA GLN A 43 -8.11 -50.58 -19.94
C GLN A 43 -7.22 -49.37 -20.23
N ARG A 44 -6.48 -49.39 -21.34
CA ARG A 44 -5.64 -48.26 -21.76
C ARG A 44 -6.47 -47.05 -22.15
N ASP A 45 -7.53 -47.24 -22.93
CA ASP A 45 -8.43 -46.15 -23.32
C ASP A 45 -9.07 -45.50 -22.10
N LYS A 46 -9.51 -46.32 -21.14
CA LYS A 46 -10.04 -45.83 -19.87
C LYS A 46 -8.98 -45.05 -19.09
N GLN A 47 -7.77 -45.57 -18.96
CA GLN A 47 -6.68 -44.89 -18.26
C GLN A 47 -6.36 -43.54 -18.91
N ILE A 48 -6.23 -43.50 -20.23
CA ILE A 48 -5.97 -42.25 -20.98
C ILE A 48 -7.10 -41.26 -20.75
N SER A 49 -8.36 -41.71 -20.83
CA SER A 49 -9.51 -40.84 -20.56
C SER A 49 -9.49 -40.29 -19.13
N ASP A 50 -9.23 -41.14 -18.14
CA ASP A 50 -9.19 -40.75 -16.73
C ASP A 50 -8.05 -39.75 -16.47
N ASP A 51 -6.87 -39.98 -17.05
CA ASP A 51 -5.71 -39.11 -16.95
C ASP A 51 -5.96 -37.74 -17.61
N LEU A 52 -6.60 -37.71 -18.79
CA LEU A 52 -6.98 -36.48 -19.47
C LEU A 52 -7.97 -35.66 -18.65
N ILE A 53 -9.00 -36.31 -18.09
CA ILE A 53 -9.99 -35.62 -17.26
C ILE A 53 -9.31 -35.12 -15.97
N ALA A 54 -8.41 -35.89 -15.37
CA ALA A 54 -7.66 -35.46 -14.19
C ALA A 54 -6.78 -34.24 -14.50
N ALA A 55 -6.08 -34.24 -15.63
CA ALA A 55 -5.27 -33.11 -16.07
C ALA A 55 -6.11 -31.86 -16.36
N GLU A 56 -7.26 -32.01 -17.00
CA GLU A 56 -8.19 -30.89 -17.24
C GLU A 56 -8.74 -30.31 -15.94
N ARG A 57 -9.14 -31.17 -14.98
CA ARG A 57 -9.58 -30.72 -13.65
C ARG A 57 -8.48 -29.99 -12.90
N ALA A 58 -7.25 -30.50 -12.93
CA ALA A 58 -6.10 -29.86 -12.28
C ALA A 58 -5.79 -28.49 -12.91
N ARG A 59 -5.82 -28.40 -14.25
CA ARG A 59 -5.63 -27.14 -14.96
C ARG A 59 -6.73 -26.12 -14.64
N LYS A 60 -7.99 -26.57 -14.59
CA LYS A 60 -9.12 -25.70 -14.25
C LYS A 60 -8.98 -25.15 -12.82
N GLN A 61 -8.67 -26.00 -11.85
CA GLN A 61 -8.44 -25.58 -10.47
C GLN A 61 -7.28 -24.59 -10.36
N ALA A 62 -6.16 -24.86 -11.04
CA ALA A 62 -5.02 -23.94 -11.04
C ALA A 62 -5.38 -22.56 -11.62
N ASN A 63 -6.14 -22.51 -12.72
CA ASN A 63 -6.60 -21.26 -13.30
C ASN A 63 -7.56 -20.50 -12.37
N GLU A 64 -8.49 -21.20 -11.73
CA GLU A 64 -9.43 -20.60 -10.75
C GLU A 64 -8.69 -20.03 -9.54
N GLU A 65 -7.69 -20.75 -9.02
CA GLU A 65 -6.84 -20.28 -7.92
C GLU A 65 -5.97 -19.09 -8.32
N GLU A 66 -5.39 -19.11 -9.53
CA GLU A 66 -4.61 -17.99 -10.06
C GLU A 66 -5.49 -16.74 -10.22
N GLU A 67 -6.68 -16.87 -10.78
CA GLU A 67 -7.61 -15.75 -10.93
C GLU A 67 -8.03 -15.19 -9.56
N ALA A 68 -8.40 -16.06 -8.62
CA ALA A 68 -8.73 -15.65 -7.25
C ALA A 68 -7.56 -14.96 -6.56
N TRP A 69 -6.33 -15.46 -6.75
CA TRP A 69 -5.13 -14.82 -6.22
C TRP A 69 -4.89 -13.44 -6.85
N ARG A 70 -5.02 -13.31 -8.18
CA ARG A 70 -4.87 -12.02 -8.87
C ARG A 70 -5.91 -10.99 -8.42
N VAL A 71 -7.16 -11.40 -8.23
CA VAL A 71 -8.22 -10.52 -7.71
C VAL A 71 -7.91 -10.06 -6.29
N ARG A 72 -7.50 -10.99 -5.39
CA ARG A 72 -7.11 -10.65 -4.02
C ARG A 72 -5.91 -9.70 -3.99
N GLU A 73 -4.87 -9.97 -4.77
CA GLU A 73 -3.68 -9.12 -4.84
C GLU A 73 -4.02 -7.70 -5.32
N ASN A 74 -4.84 -7.58 -6.37
CA ASN A 74 -5.28 -6.27 -6.86
C ASN A 74 -6.12 -5.52 -5.83
N THR A 75 -7.02 -6.23 -5.12
CA THR A 75 -7.85 -5.65 -4.07
C THR A 75 -6.98 -5.16 -2.91
N ASN A 76 -6.06 -5.99 -2.42
CA ASN A 76 -5.13 -5.63 -1.35
C ASN A 76 -4.25 -4.42 -1.74
N ARG A 77 -3.78 -4.35 -2.99
CA ARG A 77 -3.04 -3.19 -3.50
C ARG A 77 -3.88 -1.92 -3.51
N ALA A 78 -5.14 -2.02 -3.95
CA ALA A 78 -6.05 -0.89 -3.96
C ALA A 78 -6.36 -0.40 -2.54
N GLU A 79 -6.63 -1.33 -1.60
CA GLU A 79 -6.85 -1.03 -0.19
C GLU A 79 -5.61 -0.39 0.46
N ALA A 80 -4.41 -0.91 0.18
CA ALA A 80 -3.18 -0.32 0.69
C ALA A 80 -2.95 1.11 0.17
N GLN A 81 -3.20 1.36 -1.12
CA GLN A 81 -3.12 2.71 -1.70
C GLN A 81 -4.16 3.65 -1.08
N ALA A 82 -5.39 3.18 -0.88
CA ALA A 82 -6.45 3.94 -0.23
C ALA A 82 -6.08 4.29 1.22
N LEU A 83 -5.54 3.33 1.99
CA LEU A 83 -5.08 3.55 3.35
C LEU A 83 -3.94 4.57 3.42
N ILE A 84 -2.97 4.49 2.50
CA ILE A 84 -1.87 5.46 2.41
C ILE A 84 -2.41 6.86 2.09
N ALA A 85 -3.36 6.97 1.15
CA ALA A 85 -3.98 8.24 0.80
C ALA A 85 -4.73 8.84 2.00
N GLU A 86 -5.55 8.03 2.70
CA GLU A 86 -6.28 8.45 3.88
C GLU A 86 -5.33 8.90 5.00
N ALA A 87 -4.27 8.13 5.26
CA ALA A 87 -3.26 8.46 6.26
C ALA A 87 -2.53 9.78 5.93
N ARG A 88 -2.21 10.02 4.64
CA ARG A 88 -1.64 11.30 4.19
C ARG A 88 -2.59 12.46 4.41
N THR A 89 -3.87 12.30 4.06
CA THR A 89 -4.88 13.35 4.28
C THR A 89 -5.05 13.65 5.77
N LYS A 90 -5.13 12.63 6.63
CA LYS A 90 -5.19 12.81 8.09
C LYS A 90 -3.95 13.48 8.65
N ALA A 91 -2.76 13.08 8.19
CA ALA A 91 -1.51 13.68 8.62
C ALA A 91 -1.38 15.15 8.19
N ALA A 92 -1.81 15.48 6.96
CA ALA A 92 -1.85 16.85 6.47
C ALA A 92 -2.77 17.73 7.33
N ALA A 93 -4.01 17.27 7.59
CA ALA A 93 -4.96 18.00 8.44
C ALA A 93 -4.44 18.19 9.87
N ALA A 94 -3.84 17.15 10.47
CA ALA A 94 -3.23 17.25 11.80
C ALA A 94 -2.04 18.23 11.83
N THR A 95 -1.27 18.30 10.74
CA THR A 95 -0.14 19.23 10.61
C THR A 95 -0.64 20.67 10.49
N GLU A 96 -1.66 20.90 9.67
CA GLU A 96 -2.30 22.21 9.52
C GLU A 96 -2.88 22.71 10.86
N GLN A 97 -3.57 21.84 11.60
CA GLN A 97 -4.09 22.19 12.93
C GLN A 97 -2.97 22.56 13.92
N ARG A 98 -1.88 21.79 13.94
CA ARG A 98 -0.72 22.09 14.80
C ARG A 98 -0.04 23.38 14.40
N LEU A 99 0.09 23.64 13.11
CA LEU A 99 0.68 24.87 12.59
C LEU A 99 -0.17 26.09 12.96
N ALA A 100 -1.50 26.01 12.79
CA ALA A 100 -2.41 27.07 13.19
C ALA A 100 -2.35 27.36 14.70
N ALA A 101 -2.30 26.32 15.53
CA ALA A 101 -2.14 26.47 16.97
C ALA A 101 -0.79 27.10 17.34
N ALA A 102 0.30 26.66 16.71
CA ALA A 102 1.63 27.23 16.93
C ALA A 102 1.69 28.70 16.49
N GLN A 103 1.09 29.04 15.36
CA GLN A 103 1.02 30.41 14.86
C GLN A 103 0.28 31.32 15.85
N SER A 104 -0.87 30.87 16.36
CA SER A 104 -1.61 31.63 17.38
C SER A 104 -0.77 31.89 18.64
N VAL A 105 0.02 30.92 19.11
CA VAL A 105 0.91 31.11 20.26
C VAL A 105 2.04 32.09 19.94
N ILE A 106 2.59 32.03 18.73
CA ILE A 106 3.63 32.95 18.28
C ILE A 106 3.08 34.38 18.22
N ASP A 107 1.88 34.57 17.65
CA ASP A 107 1.24 35.88 17.52
C ASP A 107 0.97 36.50 18.90
N THR A 108 0.48 35.71 19.86
CA THR A 108 0.29 36.17 21.26
C THR A 108 1.62 36.59 21.88
N LYS A 109 2.68 35.79 21.73
CA LYS A 109 4.00 36.13 22.27
C LYS A 109 4.61 37.36 21.62
N LEU A 110 4.34 37.57 20.34
CA LEU A 110 4.79 38.76 19.62
C LEU A 110 4.10 40.00 20.18
N ALA A 111 2.77 39.98 20.34
CA ALA A 111 2.02 41.07 20.96
C ALA A 111 2.50 41.37 22.38
N GLU A 112 2.68 40.35 23.22
CA GLU A 112 3.24 40.54 24.57
C GLU A 112 4.66 41.14 24.57
N ALA A 113 5.49 40.76 23.59
CA ALA A 113 6.82 41.32 23.46
C ALA A 113 6.79 42.78 23.00
N GLU A 114 5.90 43.12 22.06
CA GLU A 114 5.67 44.49 21.60
C GLU A 114 5.19 45.40 22.75
N ASP A 115 4.25 44.93 23.56
CA ASP A 115 3.75 45.64 24.74
C ASP A 115 4.88 45.89 25.75
N ARG A 116 5.70 44.87 26.06
CA ARG A 116 6.86 45.03 26.95
C ARG A 116 7.90 46.02 26.40
N ILE A 117 8.12 46.02 25.09
CA ILE A 117 9.04 46.98 24.44
C ILE A 117 8.48 48.39 24.55
N ALA A 118 7.17 48.58 24.34
CA ALA A 118 6.52 49.87 24.49
C ALA A 118 6.60 50.39 25.94
N GLU A 119 6.33 49.52 26.92
CA GLU A 119 6.46 49.85 28.35
C GLU A 119 7.90 50.22 28.72
N ALA A 120 8.89 49.43 28.29
CA ALA A 120 10.31 49.73 28.53
C ALA A 120 10.75 51.05 27.88
N ARG A 121 10.25 51.36 26.67
CA ARG A 121 10.50 52.65 26.00
C ARG A 121 9.91 53.82 26.80
N ASN A 122 8.67 53.68 27.28
CA ASN A 122 8.02 54.72 28.07
C ASN A 122 8.73 54.93 29.41
N SER A 123 9.14 53.85 30.08
CA SER A 123 9.91 53.92 31.33
C SER A 123 11.27 54.60 31.11
N ALA A 124 12.00 54.22 30.06
CA ALA A 124 13.28 54.83 29.73
C ALA A 124 13.14 56.32 29.38
N ALA A 125 12.08 56.71 28.65
CA ALA A 125 11.79 58.11 28.36
C ALA A 125 11.52 58.91 29.65
N ALA A 126 10.74 58.35 30.58
CA ALA A 126 10.47 58.97 31.88
C ALA A 126 11.75 59.11 32.74
N GLU A 127 12.61 58.08 32.77
CA GLU A 127 13.90 58.17 33.47
C GLU A 127 14.82 59.23 32.87
N ILE A 128 14.82 59.41 31.54
CA ILE A 128 15.57 60.49 30.88
C ILE A 128 15.02 61.86 31.27
N GLU A 129 13.69 62.03 31.32
CA GLU A 129 13.05 63.27 31.80
C GLU A 129 13.49 63.61 33.24
N ASP A 130 13.47 62.62 34.14
CA ASP A 130 13.88 62.79 35.54
C ASP A 130 15.37 63.16 35.67
N VAL A 131 16.25 62.43 34.98
CA VAL A 131 17.69 62.71 34.98
C VAL A 131 18.00 64.08 34.38
N ALA A 132 17.31 64.48 33.31
CA ALA A 132 17.47 65.80 32.70
C ALA A 132 17.00 66.93 33.63
N ALA A 133 15.90 66.73 34.36
CA ALA A 133 15.40 67.69 35.35
C ALA A 133 16.38 67.85 36.52
N ASP A 134 16.90 66.75 37.05
CA ASP A 134 17.87 66.76 38.14
C ASP A 134 19.19 67.40 37.70
N ALA A 135 19.70 67.07 36.50
CA ALA A 135 20.90 67.68 35.95
C ALA A 135 20.72 69.20 35.71
N THR A 136 19.56 69.63 35.21
CA THR A 136 19.25 71.05 35.00
C THR A 136 19.22 71.81 36.33
N ARG A 137 18.61 71.24 37.38
CA ARG A 137 18.63 71.83 38.72
C ARG A 137 20.05 71.97 39.25
N ASP A 138 20.85 70.92 39.14
CA ASP A 138 22.23 70.90 39.61
C ASP A 138 23.08 71.96 38.89
N ILE A 139 22.91 72.12 37.58
CA ILE A 139 23.62 73.13 36.79
C ILE A 139 23.19 74.54 37.22
N VAL A 140 21.88 74.81 37.33
CA VAL A 140 21.38 76.16 37.69
C VAL A 140 21.77 76.53 39.12
N SER A 141 21.69 75.59 40.07
CA SER A 141 22.09 75.85 41.46
C SER A 141 23.58 76.19 41.57
N ARG A 142 24.45 75.51 40.81
CA ARG A 142 25.90 75.76 40.83
C ARG A 142 26.32 77.05 40.10
N ILE A 143 25.64 77.41 39.01
CA ILE A 143 26.01 78.56 38.17
C ILE A 143 25.32 79.85 38.62
N ALA A 144 24.01 79.80 38.87
CA ALA A 144 23.21 80.99 39.19
C ALA A 144 23.00 81.19 40.70
N GLY A 145 23.30 80.19 41.54
CA GLY A 145 23.11 80.27 42.99
C GLY A 145 21.64 80.32 43.43
N LEU A 146 20.71 80.01 42.53
CA LEU A 146 19.27 80.04 42.77
C LEU A 146 18.75 78.64 43.13
N SER A 147 17.90 78.55 44.16
CA SER A 147 17.13 77.35 44.45
C SER A 147 15.82 77.42 43.68
N LEU A 148 15.60 76.49 42.76
CA LEU A 148 14.39 76.40 41.97
C LEU A 148 13.42 75.38 42.57
N ASP A 149 12.13 75.67 42.47
CA ASP A 149 11.07 74.75 42.84
C ASP A 149 11.07 73.51 41.92
N ASP A 150 10.91 72.33 42.51
CA ASP A 150 11.06 71.03 41.84
C ASP A 150 9.99 70.83 40.75
N ALA A 151 8.76 71.21 41.06
CA ALA A 151 7.63 71.10 40.13
C ALA A 151 7.79 72.01 38.91
N ALA A 152 8.30 73.24 39.08
CA ALA A 152 8.52 74.18 37.99
C ALA A 152 9.63 73.73 37.02
N VAL A 153 10.73 73.15 37.55
CA VAL A 153 11.85 72.64 36.74
C VAL A 153 11.40 71.44 35.90
N ARG A 154 10.72 70.47 36.52
CA ARG A 154 10.20 69.28 35.82
C ARG A 154 9.21 69.63 34.72
N SER A 155 8.29 70.57 34.98
CA SER A 155 7.35 71.08 33.99
C SER A 155 8.06 71.68 32.77
N THR A 156 9.06 72.54 33.02
CA THR A 156 9.77 73.27 31.95
C THR A 156 10.65 72.33 31.13
N VAL A 157 11.34 71.39 31.78
CA VAL A 157 12.18 70.39 31.09
C VAL A 157 11.32 69.48 30.23
N LYS A 158 10.16 69.03 30.73
CA LYS A 158 9.21 68.22 29.96
C LYS A 158 8.68 68.95 28.73
N GLU A 159 8.31 70.22 28.86
CA GLU A 159 7.84 71.03 27.72
C GLU A 159 8.92 71.19 26.65
N ASN A 160 10.19 71.38 27.04
CA ASN A 160 11.29 71.52 26.09
C ASN A 160 11.73 70.19 25.45
N LEU A 161 11.66 69.06 26.17
CA LEU A 161 11.96 67.74 25.63
C LEU A 161 10.91 67.24 24.62
N VAL A 162 9.66 67.71 24.72
CA VAL A 162 8.59 67.41 23.76
C VAL A 162 8.68 68.24 22.47
N HIS A 163 9.39 69.38 22.50
CA HIS A 163 9.50 70.31 21.38
C HIS A 163 10.89 70.32 20.69
N GLY A 164 11.86 69.54 21.18
CA GLY A 164 13.17 69.32 20.55
C GLY A 164 13.20 68.09 19.66
#